data_AF-A0A944PWJ4-F1
#
_entry.id   AF-A0A944PWJ4-F1
#
_cell.length_a   1.000
_cell.length_b   1.000
_cell.length_c   1.000
_cell.angle_alpha   90.00
_cell.angle_beta   90.00
_cell.angle_gamma   90.00
#
_symmetry.space_group_name_H-M   'P 1'
#
loop_
_entity.id
_entity.type
_entity.pdbx_description
1 polymer ?
#
loop_
_entity_poly.entity_id
_entity_poly.type
_entity_poly.pdbx_seq_one_letter_code
_entity_poly.pdbx_strand_id
1 'polypeptide(L)'
;MNRTPLPALVTALRTLGSYGDRLSPADATPEQLAVVAQAVEEARRLVAAAHRPPSTSDCPDHPPGPLDPTDGLCLLCRGRRHRAAAQAANTPLTDVARTLADHGETEAVRRHGARDVARAQAAAGRGTHKYPPNTRRPYDEELSR
;
A
#
# COMPACT_ATOMS: atom_id res chain seq x y z
N MET A 1 -0.73 15.55 11.67
CA MET A 1 -1.01 14.97 13.00
C MET A 1 -2.45 14.51 13.01
N ASN A 2 -2.68 13.22 13.26
CA ASN A 2 -3.97 12.58 13.30
C ASN A 2 -4.60 12.77 14.69
N ARG A 3 -5.81 13.35 14.75
CA ARG A 3 -6.51 13.62 16.02
C ARG A 3 -7.36 12.46 16.52
N THR A 4 -7.69 11.50 15.65
CA THR A 4 -8.53 10.34 15.96
C THR A 4 -8.06 9.53 17.18
N PRO A 5 -6.76 9.24 17.38
CA PRO A 5 -6.32 8.44 18.53
C PRO A 5 -6.23 9.24 19.85
N LEU A 6 -6.42 10.56 19.84
CA LEU A 6 -6.17 11.40 21.04
C LEU A 6 -7.06 11.06 22.24
N PRO A 7 -8.38 10.80 22.10
CA PRO A 7 -9.21 10.41 23.25
C PRO A 7 -8.75 9.09 23.87
N ALA A 8 -8.40 8.10 23.05
CA ALA A 8 -7.88 6.82 23.52
C ALA A 8 -6.52 6.99 24.21
N LEU A 9 -5.64 7.85 23.66
CA LEU A 9 -4.36 8.17 24.28
C LEU A 9 -4.52 8.81 25.66
N VAL A 10 -5.43 9.77 25.81
CA VAL A 10 -5.72 10.39 27.11
C VAL A 10 -6.17 9.35 28.13
N THR A 11 -7.05 8.43 27.73
CA THR A 11 -7.50 7.32 28.59
C THR A 11 -6.32 6.42 28.97
N ALA A 12 -5.49 6.01 28.01
CA ALA A 12 -4.33 5.15 28.27
C ALA A 12 -3.33 5.80 29.25
N LEU A 13 -3.06 7.11 29.11
CA LEU A 13 -2.18 7.85 30.01
C LEU A 13 -2.76 7.97 31.43
N ARG A 14 -4.06 8.18 31.58
CA ARG A 14 -4.71 8.17 32.91
C ARG A 14 -4.63 6.80 33.57
N THR A 15 -4.87 5.74 32.81
CA THR A 15 -4.74 4.36 33.30
C THR A 15 -3.31 4.09 33.76
N LEU A 16 -2.30 4.50 32.99
CA LEU A 16 -0.90 4.39 33.40
C LEU A 16 -0.60 5.15 34.69
N GLY A 17 -1.12 6.36 34.84
CA GLY A 17 -1.03 7.12 36.10
C GLY A 17 -1.59 6.32 37.28
N SER A 18 -2.78 5.73 37.12
CA SER A 18 -3.40 4.91 38.16
C SER A 18 -2.61 3.65 38.53
N TYR A 19 -1.87 3.07 37.57
CA TYR A 19 -0.97 1.96 37.87
C TYR A 19 0.28 2.44 38.61
N GLY A 20 0.83 3.59 38.23
CA GLY A 20 1.96 4.23 38.93
C GLY A 20 1.63 4.52 40.40
N ASP A 21 0.44 5.05 40.68
CA ASP A 21 0.00 5.37 42.05
C ASP A 21 -0.14 4.13 42.95
N ARG A 22 -0.39 2.96 42.35
CA ARG A 22 -0.58 1.68 43.07
C ARG A 22 0.70 0.85 43.14
N LEU A 23 1.73 1.21 42.38
CA LEU A 23 2.97 0.45 42.32
C LEU A 23 3.82 0.79 43.54
N SER A 24 3.99 -0.18 44.42
CA SER A 24 4.97 -0.11 45.50
C SER A 24 6.11 -1.10 45.21
N PRO A 25 7.35 -0.82 45.64
CA PRO A 25 8.45 -1.80 45.53
C PRO A 25 8.14 -3.14 46.20
N ALA A 26 7.24 -3.17 47.19
CA ALA A 26 6.82 -4.38 47.90
C ALA A 26 5.77 -5.19 47.13
N ASP A 27 4.96 -4.54 46.29
CA ASP A 27 3.82 -5.16 45.59
C ASP A 27 4.09 -5.44 44.10
N ALA A 28 5.25 -5.01 43.58
CA ALA A 28 5.66 -5.13 42.17
C ALA A 28 5.92 -6.59 41.74
N THR A 29 4.84 -7.36 41.65
CA THR A 29 4.83 -8.72 41.12
C THR A 29 5.09 -8.72 39.61
N PRO A 30 5.66 -9.80 39.04
CA PRO A 30 5.87 -9.94 37.59
C PRO A 30 4.59 -9.70 36.77
N GLU A 31 3.44 -10.15 37.28
CA GLU A 31 2.15 -10.01 36.61
C GLU A 31 1.70 -8.55 36.56
N GLN A 32 1.87 -7.80 37.64
CA GLN A 32 1.57 -6.36 37.65
C GLN A 32 2.49 -5.59 36.71
N LEU A 33 3.78 -5.91 36.70
CA LEU A 33 4.75 -5.30 35.78
C LEU A 33 4.41 -5.61 34.32
N ALA A 34 3.92 -6.82 34.01
CA ALA A 34 3.46 -7.19 32.68
C ALA A 34 2.25 -6.35 32.22
N VAL A 35 1.29 -6.08 33.12
CA VAL A 35 0.14 -5.21 32.83
C VAL A 35 0.61 -3.77 32.54
N VAL A 36 1.54 -3.24 33.33
CA VAL A 36 2.12 -1.92 33.09
C VAL A 36 2.86 -1.88 31.76
N ALA A 37 3.67 -2.88 31.45
CA ALA A 37 4.38 -2.97 30.18
C ALA A 37 3.43 -2.95 28.97
N GLN A 38 2.32 -3.68 29.03
CA GLN A 38 1.29 -3.66 27.99
C GLN A 38 0.65 -2.29 27.84
N ALA A 39 0.33 -1.61 28.94
CA ALA A 39 -0.25 -0.27 28.92
C ALA A 39 0.72 0.77 28.36
N VAL A 40 2.02 0.67 28.66
CA VAL A 40 3.06 1.54 28.10
C VAL A 40 3.17 1.33 26.59
N GLU A 41 3.19 0.08 26.12
CA GLU A 41 3.24 -0.21 24.70
C GLU A 41 2.00 0.31 23.97
N GLU A 42 0.81 0.18 24.58
CA GLU A 42 -0.41 0.74 24.01
C GLU A 42 -0.35 2.27 23.88
N ALA A 43 0.07 2.98 24.94
CA ALA A 43 0.26 4.42 24.88
C ALA A 43 1.27 4.82 23.79
N ARG A 44 2.38 4.07 23.64
CA ARG A 44 3.38 4.29 22.59
C ARG A 44 2.79 4.12 21.19
N ARG A 45 1.98 3.09 20.97
CA ARG A 45 1.27 2.87 19.69
C ARG A 45 0.32 4.01 19.37
N LEU A 46 -0.43 4.51 20.35
CA LEU A 46 -1.36 5.62 20.18
C LEU A 46 -0.63 6.95 19.87
N VAL A 47 0.50 7.22 20.51
CA VAL A 47 1.36 8.38 20.17
C VAL A 47 1.87 8.27 18.73
N ALA A 48 2.38 7.10 18.33
CA ALA A 48 2.84 6.89 16.96
C ALA A 48 1.71 7.08 15.93
N ALA A 49 0.50 6.63 16.25
CA ALA A 49 -0.68 6.85 15.41
C ALA A 49 -1.06 8.33 15.32
N ALA A 50 -0.96 9.09 16.41
CA ALA A 50 -1.24 10.53 16.43
C ALA A 50 -0.26 11.33 15.58
N HIS A 51 1.02 10.93 15.53
CA HIS A 51 2.03 11.59 14.71
C HIS A 51 1.84 11.40 13.21
N ARG A 52 1.13 10.36 12.78
CA ARG A 52 0.86 10.15 11.36
C ARG A 52 0.06 11.32 10.77
N PRO A 53 0.22 11.64 9.48
CA PRO A 53 -0.75 12.49 8.80
C PRO A 53 -2.15 11.88 8.95
N PRO A 54 -3.20 12.71 9.08
CA PRO A 54 -4.56 12.20 9.09
C PRO A 54 -4.80 11.34 7.85
N SER A 55 -5.57 10.26 8.00
CA SER A 55 -6.12 9.56 6.83
C SER A 55 -6.83 10.59 5.98
N THR A 56 -6.43 10.68 4.71
CA THR A 56 -7.05 11.65 3.81
C THR A 56 -8.32 11.08 3.18
N SER A 57 -8.50 9.75 3.19
CA SER A 57 -9.71 9.08 2.69
C SER A 57 -10.47 8.31 3.76
N ASP A 58 -11.79 8.48 3.83
CA ASP A 58 -12.72 7.61 4.58
C ASP A 58 -13.10 6.35 3.79
N CYS A 59 -12.17 5.84 2.96
CA CYS A 59 -12.46 4.68 2.14
C CYS A 59 -12.56 3.41 3.00
N PRO A 60 -13.68 2.65 2.94
CA PRO A 60 -13.84 1.44 3.72
C PRO A 60 -12.82 0.35 3.33
N ASP A 61 -12.41 0.31 2.07
CA ASP A 61 -11.41 -0.64 1.58
C ASP A 61 -9.97 -0.21 1.90
N HIS A 62 -9.72 1.11 1.96
CA HIS A 62 -8.39 1.68 2.22
C HIS A 62 -8.47 2.86 3.21
N PRO A 63 -8.69 2.60 4.51
CA PRO A 63 -8.81 3.66 5.51
C PRO A 63 -7.59 4.59 5.61
N PRO A 64 -6.32 4.12 5.47
CA PRO A 64 -5.17 5.02 5.44
C PRO A 64 -4.84 5.51 4.01
N GLY A 65 -5.73 5.28 3.04
CA GLY A 65 -5.51 5.60 1.65
C GLY A 65 -5.30 7.10 1.43
N PRO A 66 -4.33 7.50 0.58
CA PRO A 66 -4.28 8.87 0.11
C PRO A 66 -5.53 9.16 -0.74
N LEU A 67 -6.20 10.28 -0.48
CA LEU A 67 -7.33 10.77 -1.28
C LEU A 67 -6.82 11.40 -2.58
N ASP A 68 -7.52 11.15 -3.67
CA ASP A 68 -7.34 11.87 -4.92
C ASP A 68 -8.05 13.23 -4.85
N PRO A 69 -7.36 14.33 -5.18
CA PRO A 69 -7.94 15.67 -5.11
C PRO A 69 -9.00 15.95 -6.20
N THR A 70 -9.10 15.11 -7.24
CA THR A 70 -9.98 15.37 -8.40
C THR A 70 -11.36 14.72 -8.30
N ASP A 71 -11.47 13.54 -7.69
CA ASP A 71 -12.71 12.76 -7.66
C ASP A 71 -13.12 12.28 -6.26
N GLY A 72 -12.34 12.61 -5.22
CA GLY A 72 -12.65 12.26 -3.83
C GLY A 72 -12.55 10.76 -3.52
N LEU A 73 -12.01 9.95 -4.43
CA LEU A 73 -11.75 8.53 -4.17
C LEU A 73 -10.37 8.34 -3.54
N CYS A 74 -10.18 7.20 -2.88
CA CYS A 74 -8.83 6.79 -2.51
C CYS A 74 -8.00 6.50 -3.78
N LEU A 75 -6.73 6.93 -3.85
CA LEU A 75 -5.86 6.72 -5.01
C LEU A 75 -5.73 5.24 -5.41
N LEU A 76 -5.82 4.33 -4.44
CA LEU A 76 -5.80 2.89 -4.68
C LEU A 76 -7.07 2.42 -5.41
N CYS A 77 -8.23 2.94 -5.02
CA CYS A 77 -9.54 2.68 -5.59
C CYS A 77 -9.60 3.23 -7.02
N ARG A 78 -9.12 4.47 -7.19
CA ARG A 78 -9.00 5.13 -8.49
C ARG A 78 -8.09 4.33 -9.44
N GLY A 79 -6.94 3.88 -8.93
CA GLY A 79 -6.02 3.01 -9.68
C GLY A 79 -6.66 1.68 -10.09
N ARG A 80 -7.45 1.05 -9.21
CA ARG A 80 -8.22 -0.17 -9.55
C ARG A 80 -9.24 0.12 -10.66
N ARG A 81 -10.00 1.21 -10.56
CA ARG A 81 -10.98 1.61 -11.59
C ARG A 81 -10.31 1.89 -12.94
N HIS A 82 -9.19 2.61 -12.96
CA HIS A 82 -8.43 2.83 -14.20
C HIS A 82 -7.93 1.53 -14.83
N ARG A 83 -7.41 0.60 -14.03
CA ARG A 83 -6.98 -0.72 -14.53
C ARG A 83 -8.15 -1.52 -15.09
N ALA A 84 -9.30 -1.52 -14.40
CA ALA A 84 -10.50 -2.21 -14.87
C ALA A 84 -11.01 -1.60 -16.20
N ALA A 85 -11.04 -0.26 -16.31
CA ALA A 85 -11.41 0.43 -17.54
C ALA A 85 -10.44 0.11 -18.70
N ALA A 86 -9.14 0.07 -18.43
CA ALA A 86 -8.12 -0.32 -19.41
C ALA A 86 -8.20 -1.79 -19.85
N GLN A 87 -8.77 -2.67 -19.01
CA GLN A 87 -9.03 -4.07 -19.34
C GLN A 87 -10.33 -4.23 -20.15
N ALA A 88 -11.37 -3.46 -19.85
CA ALA A 88 -12.64 -3.48 -20.55
C ALA A 88 -12.55 -2.91 -21.98
N ALA A 89 -11.69 -1.90 -22.20
CA ALA A 89 -11.46 -1.29 -23.52
C ALA A 89 -10.56 -2.11 -24.46
N ASN A 90 -10.41 -3.42 -24.24
CA ASN A 90 -9.52 -4.26 -25.05
C ASN A 90 -10.17 -4.68 -26.37
N THR A 91 -9.73 -4.08 -27.48
CA THR A 91 -9.66 -4.78 -28.77
C THR A 91 -8.82 -6.05 -28.59
N PRO A 92 -9.20 -7.22 -29.15
CA PRO A 92 -8.38 -8.42 -29.04
C PRO A 92 -6.98 -8.15 -29.62
N LEU A 93 -5.97 -8.02 -28.75
CA LEU A 93 -4.59 -7.73 -29.17
C LEU A 93 -4.03 -8.83 -30.10
N THR A 94 -4.62 -10.02 -30.07
CA THR A 94 -4.37 -11.12 -31.00
C THR A 94 -4.71 -10.76 -32.44
N ASP A 95 -5.81 -10.05 -32.68
CA ASP A 95 -6.22 -9.66 -34.03
C ASP A 95 -5.38 -8.49 -34.56
N VAL A 96 -4.99 -7.58 -33.66
CA VAL A 96 -4.04 -6.50 -33.97
C VAL A 96 -2.66 -7.07 -34.29
N ALA A 97 -2.18 -8.03 -33.49
CA ALA A 97 -0.90 -8.71 -33.71
C ALA A 97 -0.88 -9.51 -35.02
N ARG A 98 -1.99 -10.20 -35.35
CA ARG A 98 -2.15 -10.90 -36.63
C ARG A 98 -2.08 -9.93 -37.81
N THR A 99 -2.84 -8.83 -37.74
CA THR A 99 -2.83 -7.79 -38.79
C THR A 99 -1.44 -7.19 -38.97
N LEU A 100 -0.72 -6.95 -37.87
CA LEU A 100 0.65 -6.45 -37.89
C LEU A 100 1.62 -7.43 -38.56
N ALA A 101 1.49 -8.73 -38.29
CA ALA A 101 2.32 -9.77 -38.89
C ALA A 101 2.02 -9.97 -40.39
N ASP A 102 0.74 -9.96 -40.76
CA ASP A 102 0.29 -10.30 -42.12
C ASP A 102 0.37 -9.12 -43.09
N HIS A 103 0.19 -7.89 -42.61
CA HIS A 103 0.04 -6.70 -43.45
C HIS A 103 0.99 -5.55 -43.11
N GLY A 104 1.79 -5.68 -42.05
CA GLY A 104 2.74 -4.66 -41.62
C GLY A 104 2.12 -3.52 -40.82
N GLU A 105 2.99 -2.66 -40.29
CA GLU A 105 2.64 -1.65 -39.30
C GLU A 105 1.69 -0.57 -39.82
N THR A 106 1.92 -0.06 -41.03
CA THR A 106 1.09 1.00 -41.63
C THR A 106 -0.38 0.57 -41.76
N GLU A 107 -0.63 -0.66 -42.21
CA GLU A 107 -1.98 -1.19 -42.37
C GLU A 107 -2.62 -1.53 -41.02
N ALA A 108 -1.84 -2.07 -40.07
CA ALA A 108 -2.32 -2.33 -38.72
C ALA A 108 -2.74 -1.03 -38.00
N VAL A 109 -1.96 0.05 -38.14
CA VAL A 109 -2.27 1.37 -37.57
C VAL A 109 -3.52 1.96 -38.21
N ARG A 110 -3.68 1.84 -39.54
CA ARG A 110 -4.87 2.31 -40.25
C ARG A 110 -6.15 1.61 -39.77
N ARG A 111 -6.08 0.30 -39.50
CA ARG A 111 -7.23 -0.54 -39.15
C ARG A 111 -7.60 -0.53 -37.67
N HIS A 112 -6.60 -0.50 -36.78
CA HIS A 112 -6.78 -0.67 -35.32
C HIS A 112 -6.34 0.55 -34.50
N GLY A 113 -5.68 1.52 -35.14
CA GLY A 113 -5.14 2.69 -34.47
C GLY A 113 -3.77 2.46 -33.84
N ALA A 114 -2.98 3.54 -33.77
CA ALA A 114 -1.59 3.49 -33.31
C ALA A 114 -1.44 2.98 -31.86
N ARG A 115 -2.41 3.29 -30.99
CA ARG A 115 -2.37 2.90 -29.57
C ARG A 115 -2.45 1.39 -29.38
N ASP A 116 -3.30 0.72 -30.15
CA ASP A 116 -3.50 -0.72 -30.04
C ASP A 116 -2.34 -1.49 -30.68
N VAL A 117 -1.78 -0.98 -31.78
CA VAL A 117 -0.56 -1.54 -32.40
C VAL A 117 0.63 -1.46 -31.44
N ALA A 118 0.88 -0.30 -30.83
CA ALA A 118 1.94 -0.13 -29.84
C ALA A 118 1.76 -1.06 -28.62
N ARG A 119 0.50 -1.25 -28.19
CA ARG A 119 0.17 -2.16 -27.09
C ARG A 119 0.39 -3.63 -27.46
N ALA A 120 0.05 -4.03 -28.68
CA ALA A 120 0.29 -5.38 -29.20
C ALA A 120 1.80 -5.67 -29.31
N GLN A 121 2.59 -4.72 -29.84
CA GLN A 121 4.06 -4.81 -29.88
C GLN A 121 4.67 -4.90 -28.48
N ALA A 122 4.24 -4.05 -27.54
CA ALA A 122 4.70 -4.11 -26.15
C ALA A 122 4.29 -5.41 -25.43
N ALA A 123 3.14 -6.00 -25.79
CA ALA A 123 2.73 -7.31 -25.28
C ALA A 123 3.61 -8.45 -25.83
N ALA A 124 3.95 -8.40 -27.11
CA ALA A 124 4.88 -9.35 -27.73
C ALA A 124 6.31 -9.22 -27.16
N GLY A 125 6.76 -8.00 -26.85
CA GLY A 125 8.07 -7.74 -26.23
C GLY A 125 8.17 -8.09 -24.74
N ARG A 126 7.07 -8.33 -24.03
CA ARG A 126 7.10 -8.71 -22.59
C ARG A 126 7.71 -10.08 -22.31
N GLY A 127 7.92 -10.92 -23.33
CA GLY A 127 8.61 -12.21 -23.24
C GLY A 127 10.12 -12.17 -23.48
N THR A 128 10.69 -11.03 -23.89
CA THR A 128 12.11 -10.92 -24.30
C THR A 128 12.99 -10.20 -23.27
N HIS A 129 12.51 -10.09 -22.01
CA HIS A 129 13.28 -9.45 -20.95
C HIS A 129 14.62 -10.20 -20.75
N LYS A 130 15.70 -9.60 -21.26
CA LYS A 130 17.07 -10.14 -21.24
C LYS A 130 17.68 -10.20 -19.83
N TYR A 131 16.94 -9.73 -18.83
CA TYR A 131 17.33 -9.72 -17.44
C TYR A 131 16.29 -10.50 -16.63
N PRO A 132 16.70 -11.56 -15.89
CA PRO A 132 15.82 -12.24 -14.96
C PRO A 132 15.31 -11.25 -13.90
N PRO A 133 14.14 -11.48 -13.30
CA PRO A 133 13.67 -10.69 -12.17
C PRO A 133 14.78 -10.70 -11.10
N ASN A 134 15.20 -9.51 -10.68
CA ASN A 134 16.19 -9.34 -9.62
C ASN A 134 15.57 -9.90 -8.33
N THR A 135 15.79 -11.20 -8.08
CA THR A 135 15.60 -11.77 -6.76
C THR A 135 16.57 -11.03 -5.87
N ARG A 136 16.05 -10.14 -5.02
CA ARG A 136 16.84 -9.53 -3.95
C ARG A 136 17.62 -10.65 -3.27
N ARG A 137 18.94 -10.69 -3.46
CA ARG A 137 19.81 -11.50 -2.60
C ARG A 137 19.53 -11.07 -1.17
N PRO A 138 19.27 -12.00 -0.24
CA PRO A 138 19.34 -11.67 1.18
C PRO A 138 20.73 -11.08 1.42
N TYR A 139 20.82 -10.01 2.19
CA TYR A 139 22.11 -9.55 2.68
C TYR A 139 22.69 -10.67 3.53
N ASP A 140 23.74 -11.34 3.03
CA ASP A 140 24.51 -12.33 3.77
C ASP A 140 25.19 -11.65 4.97
N GLU A 141 25.18 -12.39 6.08
CA GLU A 141 25.56 -12.06 7.46
C GLU A 141 27.06 -11.79 7.69
N GLU A 142 27.81 -11.22 6.73
CA GLU A 142 29.26 -11.05 6.86
C GLU A 142 29.69 -9.65 7.31
N LEU A 143 29.13 -9.18 8.43
CA LEU A 143 29.70 -8.08 9.22
C LEU A 143 29.64 -8.39 10.71
N SER A 144 30.13 -9.57 11.10
CA SER A 144 30.45 -9.92 12.49
C SER A 144 31.55 -10.98 12.51
N ARG A 145 32.78 -10.52 12.28
CA ARG A 145 33.99 -11.13 12.83
C ARG A 145 34.96 -10.03 13.22
#